data_AF-A0A2E0Z5U7-F1
#
_entry.id   AF-A0A2E0Z5U7-F1
#
_cell.length_a   1.000
_cell.length_b   1.000
_cell.length_c   1.000
_cell.angle_alpha   90.00
_cell.angle_beta   90.00
_cell.angle_gamma   90.00
#
_symmetry.space_group_name_H-M   'P 1'
#
loop_
_entity.id
_entity.type
_entity.pdbx_description
1 polymer ?
#
loop_
_entity_poly.entity_id
_entity_poly.type
_entity_poly.pdbx_seq_one_letter_code
_entity_poly.pdbx_strand_id
1 'polypeptide(L)' 'MNKLFSFMAGAMCGALVGGVTALLLTPASGNELREQAIERWETAKQEAQQARAQTRQQLESEFEQMKGGMR' A
#
# COMPACT_ATOMS: atom_id res chain seq x y z
N MET A 1 -27.12 9.42 38.37
CA MET A 1 -26.21 10.14 37.43
C MET A 1 -24.71 9.86 37.65
N ASN A 2 -24.24 9.58 38.87
CA ASN A 2 -22.80 9.60 39.20
C ASN A 2 -21.95 8.54 38.48
N LYS A 3 -22.52 7.36 38.15
CA LYS A 3 -21.83 6.30 37.40
C LYS A 3 -21.56 6.65 35.94
N LEU A 4 -22.48 7.39 35.31
CA LEU A 4 -22.28 7.87 33.94
C LEU A 4 -21.19 8.93 33.89
N PHE A 5 -21.13 9.79 34.92
CA PHE A 5 -20.09 10.80 35.03
C PHE A 5 -18.71 10.18 35.24
N SER A 6 -18.60 9.17 36.13
CA SER A 6 -17.32 8.44 36.31
C SER A 6 -16.90 7.68 35.06
N PHE A 7 -17.87 7.13 34.31
CA PHE A 7 -17.59 6.49 33.03
C PHE A 7 -17.07 7.47 31.98
N MET A 8 -17.70 8.65 31.83
CA MET A 8 -17.23 9.67 30.91
C MET A 8 -15.84 10.21 31.27
N ALA A 9 -15.56 10.39 32.56
CA ALA A 9 -14.23 10.79 33.03
C ALA A 9 -13.18 9.72 32.67
N GLY A 10 -13.49 8.44 32.87
CA GLY A 10 -12.63 7.33 32.46
C GLY A 10 -12.42 7.26 30.95
N ALA A 11 -13.48 7.45 30.16
CA ALA A 11 -13.43 7.44 28.71
C ALA A 11 -12.57 8.60 28.16
N MET A 12 -12.71 9.81 28.73
CA MET A 12 -11.86 10.96 28.38
C MET A 12 -10.38 10.69 28.69
N CYS A 13 -10.08 10.15 29.87
CA CYS A 13 -8.71 9.77 30.24
C CYS A 13 -8.15 8.70 29.28
N GLY A 14 -8.94 7.67 28.98
CA GLY A 14 -8.55 6.62 28.05
C GLY A 14 -8.31 7.15 26.63
N ALA A 15 -9.17 8.04 26.14
CA ALA A 15 -9.02 8.68 24.84
C ALA A 15 -7.76 9.56 24.76
N LEU A 16 -7.45 10.31 25.83
CA LEU A 16 -6.23 11.12 25.90
C LEU A 16 -4.98 10.25 25.87
N VAL A 17 -4.90 9.25 26.76
CA VAL A 17 -3.73 8.36 26.84
C VAL A 17 -3.58 7.57 25.54
N GLY A 18 -4.67 7.02 25.01
CA GLY A 18 -4.68 6.29 23.75
C GLY A 18 -4.28 7.17 22.56
N GLY A 19 -4.79 8.41 22.50
CA GLY A 19 -4.46 9.38 21.45
C GLY A 19 -2.98 9.79 21.48
N VAL A 20 -2.44 10.10 22.67
CA VAL A 20 -1.00 10.40 22.83
C VAL A 20 -0.14 9.20 22.44
N THR A 21 -0.53 8.00 22.85
CA THR A 21 0.19 6.77 22.48
C THR A 21 0.17 6.56 20.98
N ALA A 22 -0.98 6.73 20.33
CA ALA A 22 -1.09 6.65 18.88
C ALA A 22 -0.19 7.70 18.20
N LEU A 23 -0.21 8.95 18.64
CA LEU A 23 0.65 10.01 18.08
C LEU A 23 2.15 9.71 18.22
N LEU A 24 2.58 9.13 19.34
CA LEU A 24 3.99 8.84 19.60
C LEU A 24 4.48 7.53 18.95
N LEU A 25 3.61 6.52 18.83
CA LEU A 25 3.98 5.21 18.28
C LEU A 25 3.58 5.02 16.81
N THR A 26 2.72 5.86 16.24
CA THR A 26 2.38 5.72 14.82
C THR A 26 3.59 6.13 13.98
N PRO A 27 4.12 5.23 13.13
CA PRO A 27 5.41 5.42 12.46
C PRO A 27 5.42 6.52 11.38
N ALA A 28 4.26 6.99 10.93
CA ALA A 28 4.13 8.02 9.92
C ALA A 28 2.84 8.81 10.11
N SER A 29 2.83 10.08 9.68
CA SER A 29 1.57 10.82 9.58
C SER A 29 0.64 10.16 8.56
N GLY A 30 -0.67 10.28 8.73
CA GLY A 30 -1.64 9.65 7.81
C GLY A 30 -1.45 10.08 6.34
N ASN A 31 -0.93 11.28 6.11
CA ASN A 31 -0.62 11.79 4.78
C ASN A 31 0.60 11.08 4.17
N GLU A 32 1.71 10.97 4.93
CA GLU A 32 2.90 10.26 4.46
C GLU A 32 2.61 8.78 4.21
N LEU A 33 1.80 8.13 5.05
CA LEU A 33 1.42 6.74 4.85
C LEU A 33 0.60 6.57 3.56
N ARG A 34 -0.31 7.50 3.27
CA ARG A 34 -1.09 7.51 2.04
C ARG A 34 -0.21 7.73 0.82
N GLU A 35 0.73 8.67 0.90
CA GLU A 35 1.64 8.99 -0.20
C GLU A 35 2.55 7.80 -0.52
N GLN A 36 3.15 7.18 0.50
CA GLN A 36 3.95 5.96 0.34
C GLN A 36 3.13 4.78 -0.22
N ALA A 37 1.85 4.65 0.17
CA ALA A 37 0.98 3.61 -0.37
C ALA A 37 0.67 3.85 -1.86
N ILE A 38 0.43 5.09 -2.26
CA ILE A 38 0.21 5.47 -3.67
C ILE A 38 1.48 5.21 -4.49
N GLU A 39 2.64 5.63 -3.99
CA GLU A 39 3.93 5.46 -4.67
C GLU A 39 4.27 3.97 -4.88
N ARG A 40 4.09 3.15 -3.83
CA ARG A 40 4.28 1.70 -3.93
C ARG A 40 3.31 1.05 -4.92
N TRP A 41 2.06 1.49 -4.93
CA TRP A 41 1.06 0.99 -5.86
C TRP A 41 1.41 1.32 -7.32
N GLU A 42 1.83 2.56 -7.58
CA GLU A 42 2.17 2.98 -8.94
C GLU A 42 3.44 2.27 -9.43
N THR A 43 4.44 2.09 -8.55
CA THR A 43 5.65 1.29 -8.85
C THR A 43 5.28 -0.14 -9.23
N ALA A 44 4.47 -0.83 -8.41
CA ALA A 44 4.04 -2.19 -8.68
C ALA A 44 3.27 -2.31 -10.01
N LYS A 45 2.44 -1.32 -10.34
CA LYS A 45 1.72 -1.27 -11.61
C LYS A 45 2.64 -1.07 -12.80
N GLN A 46 3.66 -0.22 -12.68
CA GLN A 46 4.67 -0.02 -13.72
C GLN A 46 5.48 -1.28 -13.96
N GLU A 47 5.94 -1.94 -12.89
CA GLU A 47 6.66 -3.23 -12.99
C GLU A 47 5.80 -4.29 -13.68
N ALA A 48 4.52 -4.39 -13.34
CA ALA A 48 3.60 -5.33 -13.98
C ALA A 48 3.42 -5.05 -15.49
N GLN A 49 3.36 -3.78 -15.89
CA GLN A 49 3.29 -3.41 -17.31
C GLN A 49 4.59 -3.72 -18.05
N GLN A 50 5.74 -3.44 -17.44
CA GLN A 50 7.04 -3.75 -18.02
C GLN A 50 7.23 -5.26 -18.20
N ALA A 51 6.87 -6.07 -17.20
CA ALA A 51 6.90 -7.52 -17.30
C ALA A 51 6.04 -8.03 -18.46
N ARG A 52 4.82 -7.49 -18.62
CA ARG A 52 3.94 -7.84 -19.75
C ARG A 52 4.55 -7.46 -21.10
N ALA A 53 5.17 -6.28 -21.20
CA ALA A 53 5.81 -5.83 -22.43
C ALA A 53 7.01 -6.73 -22.80
N GLN A 54 7.84 -7.09 -21.82
CA GLN A 54 8.97 -7.98 -22.01
C GLN A 54 8.53 -9.38 -22.45
N THR A 55 7.49 -9.94 -21.82
CA THR A 55 6.92 -11.23 -22.24
C THR A 55 6.41 -11.18 -23.68
N ARG A 56 5.72 -10.11 -24.09
CA ARG A 56 5.29 -9.97 -25.49
C ARG A 56 6.47 -9.96 -26.47
N GLN A 57 7.51 -9.21 -26.16
CA GLN A 57 8.71 -9.15 -27.01
C GLN A 57 9.40 -10.52 -27.14
N GLN A 58 9.48 -11.27 -26.04
CA GLN A 58 10.04 -12.62 -26.04
C GLN A 58 9.22 -13.56 -26.92
N LEU A 59 7.89 -13.59 -26.75
CA LEU A 59 7.00 -14.43 -27.56
C LEU A 59 7.07 -14.09 -29.05
N GLU A 60 7.17 -12.81 -29.40
CA GLU A 60 7.27 -12.38 -30.80
C GLU A 60 8.62 -12.80 -31.41
N SER A 61 9.71 -12.73 -30.63
CA SER A 61 11.01 -13.22 -31.06
C SER A 61 11.07 -14.75 -31.24
N GLU A 62 10.36 -15.50 -30.40
CA GLU A 62 10.25 -16.96 -30.51
C GLU A 62 9.40 -17.35 -31.73
N PHE A 63 8.32 -16.62 -31.99
CA PHE A 63 7.45 -16.85 -33.13
C PHE A 63 8.19 -16.62 -34.47
N GLU A 64 8.97 -15.55 -34.58
CA GLU A 64 9.81 -15.27 -35.76
C GLU A 64 10.88 -16.36 -35.97
N GLN A 65 11.51 -16.86 -34.91
CA GLN A 65 12.45 -17.97 -35.00
C GLN A 65 11.79 -19.26 -35.48
N MET A 66 10.60 -19.60 -34.95
CA MET A 66 9.86 -20.80 -35.35
C MET A 66 9.38 -20.71 -36.81
N LYS A 67 8.93 -19.53 -37.24
CA LYS A 67 8.49 -19.28 -38.62
C LYS A 67 9.65 -19.26 -39.61
N GLY A 68 10.82 -18.77 -39.21
CA GLY A 68 12.04 -18.77 -40.00
C GLY A 68 12.65 -20.17 -40.18
N GLY A 69 12.53 -21.05 -39.18
CA GLY A 69 13.01 -22.43 -39.24
C GLY A 69 12.14 -23.41 -40.03
N MET A 70 10.97 -22.99 -40.50
CA MET A 70 10.04 -23.83 -41.28
C MET A 70 10.19 -23.67 -42.82
N ARG A 71 11.22 -22.95 -43.29
CA ARG A 71 11.54 -22.76 -44.72
C ARG A 71 12.79 -23.53 -45.15
#